data_AF-A0A974UI18-F1
#
_entry.id   AF-A0A974UI18-F1
#
_cell.length_a   1.000
_cell.length_b   1.000
_cell.length_c   1.000
_cell.angle_alpha   90.00
_cell.angle_beta   90.00
_cell.angle_gamma   90.00
#
_symmetry.space_group_name_H-M   'P 1'
#
loop_
_entity.id
_entity.type
_entity.pdbx_description
1 polymer ?
#
loop_
_entity_poly.entity_id
_entity_poly.type
_entity_poly.pdbx_seq_one_letter_code
_entity_poly.pdbx_strand_id
1 'polypeptide(L)'
;MKIIGVDCATQKMKTGLSLATYENGRCFLKEARTGKGVMSVAEIISDWFTKDETVLLALDAPLGWPAHLGEELQKHLAGEPIPVEPNMLFRRMTDKYVKEIIGKNPLDVGADRIARTAHTALALIGELREMRGIELEMAWKPGHLQPVSAIEVYPAATMKTYGMIYSGYKDGDKKHLRKKILQDLKEHLEVEPALETTLIANADVLDSAICVLGGLDFLKGQVYMPENRQLVAKEGWIWFHKTS
;
A
#
# COMPACT_ATOMS: atom_id res chain seq x y z
N MET A 1 -13.48 -11.75 6.43
CA MET A 1 -13.07 -10.40 5.96
C MET A 1 -12.31 -10.54 4.65
N LYS A 2 -12.28 -9.50 3.82
CA LYS A 2 -11.44 -9.46 2.61
C LYS A 2 -10.30 -8.46 2.81
N ILE A 3 -9.13 -8.82 2.30
CA ILE A 3 -7.98 -7.91 2.21
C ILE A 3 -7.64 -7.79 0.72
N ILE A 4 -7.62 -6.55 0.23
CA ILE A 4 -7.28 -6.25 -1.15
C ILE A 4 -5.95 -5.49 -1.13
N GLY A 5 -4.89 -6.16 -1.56
CA GLY A 5 -3.58 -5.55 -1.71
C GLY A 5 -3.43 -4.90 -3.07
N VAL A 6 -2.89 -3.68 -3.10
CA VAL A 6 -2.71 -2.89 -4.33
C VAL A 6 -1.28 -2.35 -4.37
N ASP A 7 -0.48 -2.84 -5.31
CA ASP A 7 0.79 -2.18 -5.67
C ASP A 7 0.45 -1.03 -6.63
N CYS A 8 0.40 0.20 -6.12
CA CYS A 8 -0.10 1.34 -6.87
C CYS A 8 0.92 1.82 -7.91
N ALA A 9 0.42 2.18 -9.09
CA ALA A 9 1.22 2.74 -10.15
C ALA A 9 0.39 3.75 -10.95
N THR A 10 1.06 4.67 -11.64
CA THR A 10 0.40 5.62 -12.55
C THR A 10 -0.24 4.94 -13.78
N GLN A 11 0.27 3.78 -14.18
CA GLN A 11 -0.23 3.01 -15.32
C GLN A 11 -0.94 1.76 -14.83
N LYS A 12 -2.22 1.58 -15.19
CA LYS A 12 -3.02 0.43 -14.75
C LYS A 12 -2.39 -0.94 -15.02
N MET A 13 -1.65 -1.07 -16.12
CA MET A 13 -0.96 -2.32 -16.49
C MET A 13 0.20 -2.70 -15.56
N LYS A 14 0.70 -1.74 -14.78
CA LYS A 14 1.72 -1.89 -13.74
C LYS A 14 1.13 -1.83 -12.32
N THR A 15 -0.19 -1.69 -12.19
CA THR A 15 -0.87 -1.79 -10.90
C THR A 15 -1.08 -3.27 -10.60
N GLY A 16 -0.38 -3.78 -9.59
CA GLY A 16 -0.61 -5.12 -9.08
C GLY A 16 -1.83 -5.16 -8.16
N LEU A 17 -2.63 -6.22 -8.26
CA LEU A 17 -3.85 -6.40 -7.50
C LEU A 17 -3.90 -7.81 -6.94
N SER A 18 -4.23 -7.94 -5.66
CA SER A 18 -4.38 -9.22 -4.98
C SER A 18 -5.61 -9.21 -4.08
N LEU A 19 -6.45 -10.22 -4.18
CA LEU A 19 -7.57 -10.46 -3.27
C LEU A 19 -7.23 -11.61 -2.34
N ALA A 20 -7.39 -11.38 -1.04
CA ALA A 20 -7.34 -12.42 -0.04
C ALA A 20 -8.59 -12.44 0.85
N THR A 21 -8.86 -13.60 1.41
CA THR A 21 -9.88 -13.82 2.45
C THR A 21 -9.19 -14.10 3.77
N TYR A 22 -9.66 -13.44 4.83
CA TYR A 22 -9.18 -13.64 6.20
C TYR A 22 -10.33 -14.17 7.06
N GLU A 23 -10.16 -15.40 7.53
CA GLU A 23 -11.13 -16.12 8.36
C GLU A 23 -10.41 -17.11 9.28
N ASN A 24 -10.92 -17.30 10.50
CA ASN A 24 -10.39 -18.27 11.47
C ASN A 24 -8.87 -18.16 11.70
N GLY A 25 -8.33 -16.93 11.69
CA GLY A 25 -6.91 -16.65 11.88
C GLY A 25 -6.01 -16.95 10.67
N ARG A 26 -6.57 -17.42 9.56
CA ARG A 26 -5.84 -17.82 8.34
C ARG A 26 -6.17 -16.85 7.20
N CYS A 27 -5.16 -16.54 6.39
CA CYS A 27 -5.29 -15.62 5.26
C CYS A 27 -5.01 -16.36 3.95
N PHE A 28 -6.01 -16.43 3.07
CA PHE A 28 -5.95 -17.17 1.81
C PHE A 28 -5.93 -16.18 0.64
N LEU A 29 -4.85 -16.20 -0.15
CA LEU A 29 -4.74 -15.42 -1.38
C LEU A 29 -5.52 -16.12 -2.50
N LYS A 30 -6.58 -15.47 -2.97
CA LYS A 30 -7.62 -16.03 -3.87
C LYS A 30 -7.47 -15.59 -5.32
N GLU A 31 -7.06 -14.34 -5.54
CA GLU A 31 -6.85 -13.82 -6.88
C GLU A 31 -5.61 -12.93 -6.89
N ALA A 32 -4.87 -12.93 -7.99
CA ALA A 32 -3.72 -12.06 -8.19
C ALA A 32 -3.57 -11.74 -9.68
N ARG A 33 -3.52 -10.46 -10.03
CA ARG A 33 -3.47 -9.97 -11.43
C ARG A 33 -2.93 -8.54 -11.49
N THR A 34 -2.75 -8.02 -12.71
CA THR A 34 -2.57 -6.58 -12.91
C THR A 34 -3.87 -5.93 -13.38
N GLY A 35 -3.92 -4.59 -13.37
CA GLY A 35 -4.97 -3.81 -14.02
C GLY A 35 -4.92 -3.82 -15.55
N LYS A 36 -4.20 -4.76 -16.18
CA LYS A 36 -4.19 -4.94 -17.64
C LYS A 36 -5.54 -5.52 -18.10
N GLY A 37 -6.11 -4.90 -19.13
CA GLY A 37 -7.36 -5.34 -19.74
C GLY A 37 -8.26 -4.16 -20.09
N VAL A 38 -9.52 -4.49 -20.42
CA VAL A 38 -10.56 -3.49 -20.72
C VAL A 38 -10.96 -2.75 -19.43
N MET A 39 -11.22 -3.51 -18.36
CA MET A 39 -11.63 -2.96 -17.07
C MET A 39 -10.60 -1.96 -16.50
N SER A 40 -11.10 -0.97 -15.77
CA SER A 40 -10.33 -0.11 -14.88
C SER A 40 -9.90 -0.87 -13.62
N VAL A 41 -8.98 -0.30 -12.85
CA VAL A 41 -8.58 -0.87 -11.55
C VAL A 41 -9.75 -0.82 -10.57
N ALA A 42 -10.53 0.27 -10.56
CA ALA A 42 -11.70 0.42 -9.70
C ALA A 42 -12.77 -0.64 -10.01
N GLU A 43 -13.03 -0.93 -11.29
CA GLU A 43 -13.99 -1.98 -11.70
C GLU A 43 -13.54 -3.37 -11.22
N ILE A 44 -12.25 -3.71 -11.38
CA ILE A 44 -11.72 -5.00 -10.90
C ILE A 44 -11.88 -5.13 -9.39
N ILE A 45 -11.49 -4.10 -8.63
CA ILE A 45 -11.58 -4.11 -7.17
C ILE A 45 -13.04 -4.12 -6.71
N SER A 46 -13.91 -3.36 -7.38
CA SER A 46 -15.35 -3.33 -7.12
C SER A 46 -15.93 -4.74 -7.21
N ASP A 47 -15.65 -5.49 -8.28
CA ASP A 47 -16.17 -6.85 -8.48
C ASP A 47 -15.73 -7.86 -7.39
N TRP A 48 -14.69 -7.55 -6.62
CA TRP A 48 -14.19 -8.43 -5.57
C TRP A 48 -14.97 -8.40 -4.26
N PHE A 49 -15.88 -7.45 -4.04
CA PHE A 49 -16.65 -7.40 -2.80
C PHE A 49 -18.04 -6.80 -2.97
N THR A 50 -18.96 -7.17 -2.10
CA THR A 50 -20.27 -6.52 -1.97
C THR A 50 -20.28 -5.54 -0.80
N LYS A 51 -21.25 -4.62 -0.79
CA LYS A 51 -21.38 -3.59 0.26
C LYS A 51 -21.56 -4.13 1.69
N ASP A 52 -22.00 -5.38 1.82
CA ASP A 52 -22.28 -6.02 3.11
C ASP A 52 -21.05 -6.74 3.68
N GLU A 53 -19.95 -6.79 2.92
CA GLU A 53 -18.71 -7.41 3.35
C GLU A 53 -17.76 -6.41 4.02
N THR A 54 -16.97 -6.91 4.98
CA THR A 54 -15.88 -6.14 5.57
C THR A 54 -14.60 -6.28 4.73
N VAL A 55 -14.09 -5.17 4.22
CA VAL A 55 -12.98 -5.08 3.27
C VAL A 55 -11.92 -4.09 3.75
N LEU A 56 -10.66 -4.51 3.70
CA LEU A 56 -9.50 -3.68 3.91
C LEU A 56 -8.71 -3.54 2.60
N LEU A 57 -8.58 -2.32 2.09
CA LEU A 57 -7.67 -1.97 1.00
C LEU A 57 -6.30 -1.62 1.59
N ALA A 58 -5.26 -2.38 1.23
CA ALA A 58 -3.88 -2.12 1.60
C ALA A 58 -3.11 -1.62 0.38
N LEU A 59 -2.84 -0.31 0.32
CA LEU A 59 -2.29 0.35 -0.86
C LEU A 59 -0.80 0.70 -0.69
N ASP A 60 0.06 0.31 -1.63
CA ASP A 60 1.44 0.80 -1.76
C ASP A 60 1.46 2.18 -2.44
N ALA A 61 0.94 3.17 -1.73
CA ALA A 61 1.02 4.57 -2.13
C ALA A 61 0.91 5.49 -0.91
N PRO A 62 1.53 6.67 -0.95
CA PRO A 62 1.13 7.76 -0.08
C PRO A 62 -0.33 8.13 -0.36
N LEU A 63 -1.12 8.28 0.69
CA LEU A 63 -2.53 8.72 0.65
C LEU A 63 -2.70 10.08 1.35
N GLY A 64 -1.61 10.71 1.74
CA GLY A 64 -1.53 12.08 2.22
C GLY A 64 -0.20 12.74 1.83
N TRP A 65 -0.12 14.05 2.01
CA TRP A 65 1.03 14.88 1.63
C TRP A 65 1.67 15.48 2.88
N PRO A 66 2.97 15.84 2.84
CA PRO A 66 3.60 16.60 3.92
C PRO A 66 2.80 17.88 4.22
N ALA A 67 2.48 18.12 5.49
CA ALA A 67 1.59 19.22 5.87
C ALA A 67 2.17 20.59 5.44
N HIS A 68 3.47 20.78 5.65
CA HIS A 68 4.19 22.01 5.30
C HIS A 68 4.19 22.28 3.79
N LEU A 69 4.09 21.25 2.93
CA LEU A 69 4.01 21.46 1.48
C LEU A 69 2.79 22.31 1.13
N GLY A 70 1.63 21.99 1.69
CA GLY A 70 0.40 22.74 1.46
C GLY A 70 0.44 24.14 2.06
N GLU A 71 1.01 24.27 3.27
CA GLU A 71 1.09 25.53 4.00
C GLU A 71 1.98 26.56 3.29
N GLU A 72 3.15 26.13 2.81
CA GLU A 72 4.12 26.99 2.15
C GLU A 72 3.69 27.33 0.71
N LEU A 73 3.20 26.34 -0.06
CA LEU A 73 2.84 26.57 -1.47
C LEU A 73 1.57 27.38 -1.65
N GLN A 74 0.67 27.41 -0.66
CA GLN A 74 -0.57 28.20 -0.76
C GLN A 74 -0.31 29.69 -0.99
N LYS A 75 0.81 30.22 -0.47
CA LYS A 75 1.15 31.65 -0.52
C LYS A 75 2.30 31.96 -1.47
N HIS A 76 2.93 30.94 -2.04
CA HIS A 76 4.14 31.08 -2.84
C HIS A 76 3.85 31.73 -4.19
N LEU A 77 4.72 32.66 -4.60
CA LEU A 77 4.71 33.24 -5.94
C LEU A 77 5.95 32.82 -6.72
N ALA A 78 5.80 32.73 -8.05
CA ALA A 78 6.90 32.34 -8.93
C ALA A 78 8.11 33.27 -8.75
N GLY A 79 9.26 32.67 -8.38
CA GLY A 79 10.53 33.38 -8.14
C GLY A 79 10.84 33.70 -6.67
N GLU A 80 9.87 33.53 -5.76
CA GLU A 80 10.10 33.72 -4.33
C GLU A 80 10.82 32.52 -3.69
N PRO A 81 11.63 32.74 -2.64
CA PRO A 81 12.21 31.64 -1.87
C PRO A 81 11.14 30.91 -1.06
N ILE A 82 11.38 29.63 -0.78
CA ILE A 82 10.62 28.86 0.20
C ILE A 82 11.50 28.72 1.46
N PRO A 83 11.19 29.41 2.58
CA PRO A 83 12.10 29.56 3.72
C PRO A 83 12.06 28.35 4.68
N VAL A 84 11.90 27.15 4.15
CA VAL A 84 11.88 25.91 4.91
C VAL A 84 12.84 24.87 4.32
N GLU A 85 13.35 23.99 5.17
CA GLU A 85 14.19 22.88 4.74
C GLU A 85 13.45 21.98 3.73
N PRO A 86 14.09 21.57 2.61
CA PRO A 86 13.43 20.79 1.55
C PRO A 86 12.70 19.54 2.05
N ASN A 87 13.27 18.84 3.03
CA ASN A 87 12.66 17.62 3.58
C ASN A 87 11.36 17.89 4.36
N MET A 88 11.02 19.13 4.71
CA MET A 88 9.71 19.47 5.28
C MET A 88 8.63 19.52 4.19
N LEU A 89 9.00 19.86 2.96
CA LEU A 89 8.09 19.88 1.80
C LEU A 89 7.90 18.50 1.19
N PHE A 90 8.94 17.67 1.22
CA PHE A 90 8.97 16.46 0.40
C PHE A 90 8.78 15.15 1.19
N ARG A 91 8.96 15.15 2.51
CA ARG A 91 8.84 13.95 3.35
C ARG A 91 7.86 14.13 4.48
N ARG A 92 7.06 13.10 4.70
CA ARG A 92 6.12 13.01 5.82
C ARG A 92 6.81 12.51 7.08
N MET A 93 6.14 12.64 8.21
CA MET A 93 6.57 12.06 9.47
C MET A 93 6.71 10.53 9.35
N THR A 94 5.76 9.85 8.69
CA THR A 94 5.83 8.40 8.49
C THR A 94 7.04 7.97 7.67
N ASP A 95 7.50 8.78 6.71
CA ASP A 95 8.64 8.41 5.86
C ASP A 95 9.96 8.46 6.64
N LYS A 96 10.08 9.47 7.53
CA LYS A 96 11.20 9.60 8.48
C LYS A 96 11.20 8.46 9.49
N TYR A 97 10.02 8.10 10.01
CA TYR A 97 9.86 7.00 10.95
C TYR A 97 10.25 5.65 10.33
N VAL A 98 9.80 5.35 9.11
CA VAL A 98 10.21 4.15 8.38
C VAL A 98 11.74 4.12 8.23
N LYS A 99 12.37 5.24 7.83
CA LYS A 99 13.84 5.30 7.75
C LYS A 99 14.51 4.99 9.08
N GLU A 100 14.00 5.49 10.19
CA GLU A 100 14.56 5.25 11.52
C GLU A 100 14.48 3.77 11.92
N ILE A 101 13.31 3.15 11.74
CA ILE A 101 13.08 1.76 12.15
C ILE A 101 13.76 0.76 11.23
N ILE A 102 13.65 0.94 9.91
CA ILE A 102 14.12 -0.04 8.93
C ILE A 102 15.34 0.41 8.13
N GLY A 103 15.90 1.59 8.35
CA GLY A 103 17.10 2.07 7.64
C GLY A 103 16.93 2.31 6.12
N LYS A 104 15.71 2.26 5.60
CA LYS A 104 15.39 2.48 4.17
C LYS A 104 14.61 3.78 4.03
N ASN A 105 15.02 4.65 3.10
CA ASN A 105 14.27 5.85 2.78
C ASN A 105 13.10 5.49 1.83
N PRO A 106 11.84 5.77 2.18
CA PRO A 106 10.76 5.88 1.21
C PRO A 106 11.04 6.99 0.20
N LEU A 107 10.33 6.96 -0.93
CA LEU A 107 10.44 8.02 -1.93
C LEU A 107 9.76 9.31 -1.43
N ASP A 108 10.29 10.45 -1.83
CA ASP A 108 9.84 11.78 -1.45
C ASP A 108 8.45 12.11 -2.03
N VAL A 109 7.40 12.04 -1.22
CA VAL A 109 5.98 12.19 -1.63
C VAL A 109 5.69 13.49 -2.37
N GLY A 110 6.33 14.58 -1.96
CA GLY A 110 6.13 15.89 -2.61
C GLY A 110 6.86 16.05 -3.95
N ALA A 111 7.46 15.00 -4.52
CA ALA A 111 8.30 15.08 -5.71
C ALA A 111 8.04 13.99 -6.78
N ASP A 112 8.22 14.38 -8.05
CA ASP A 112 8.30 13.54 -9.27
C ASP A 112 7.30 12.37 -9.37
N ARG A 113 7.78 11.11 -9.35
CA ARG A 113 6.99 9.93 -9.72
C ARG A 113 6.05 9.48 -8.62
N ILE A 114 6.49 9.56 -7.37
CA ILE A 114 5.69 9.07 -6.25
C ILE A 114 4.48 9.99 -6.01
N ALA A 115 4.61 11.30 -6.25
CA ALA A 115 3.48 12.25 -6.23
C ALA A 115 2.38 11.86 -7.25
N ARG A 116 2.78 11.42 -8.46
CA ARG A 116 1.82 10.97 -9.48
C ARG A 116 1.15 9.65 -9.09
N THR A 117 1.90 8.70 -8.53
CA THR A 117 1.32 7.45 -8.02
C THR A 117 0.33 7.71 -6.87
N ALA A 118 0.69 8.60 -5.93
CA ALA A 118 -0.18 9.00 -4.83
C ALA A 118 -1.49 9.62 -5.34
N HIS A 119 -1.40 10.52 -6.33
CA HIS A 119 -2.58 11.09 -6.97
C HIS A 119 -3.46 10.01 -7.62
N THR A 120 -2.88 9.06 -8.34
CA THR A 120 -3.63 7.94 -8.94
C THR A 120 -4.29 7.04 -7.89
N ALA A 121 -3.61 6.76 -6.77
CA ALA A 121 -4.16 5.95 -5.68
C ALA A 121 -5.35 6.64 -4.99
N LEU A 122 -5.27 7.96 -4.77
CA LEU A 122 -6.41 8.74 -4.25
C LEU A 122 -7.58 8.79 -5.24
N ALA A 123 -7.31 8.93 -6.53
CA ALA A 123 -8.34 8.87 -7.57
C ALA A 123 -9.07 7.51 -7.55
N LEU A 124 -8.32 6.41 -7.44
CA LEU A 124 -8.89 5.07 -7.29
C LEU A 124 -9.83 4.96 -6.07
N ILE A 125 -9.43 5.51 -4.93
CA ILE A 125 -10.28 5.53 -3.72
C ILE A 125 -11.56 6.35 -3.98
N GLY A 126 -11.46 7.50 -4.65
CA GLY A 126 -12.61 8.32 -5.04
C GLY A 126 -13.57 7.58 -5.98
N GLU A 127 -13.04 6.97 -7.04
CA GLU A 127 -13.80 6.17 -8.01
C GLU A 127 -14.53 5.01 -7.33
N LEU A 128 -13.89 4.31 -6.38
CA LEU A 128 -14.54 3.23 -5.61
C LEU A 128 -15.70 3.72 -4.73
N ARG A 129 -15.56 4.88 -4.09
CA ARG A 129 -16.66 5.51 -3.32
C ARG A 129 -17.86 5.79 -4.22
N GLU A 130 -17.61 6.44 -5.37
CA GLU A 130 -18.66 6.80 -6.32
C GLU A 130 -19.34 5.56 -6.93
N MET A 131 -18.56 4.59 -7.39
CA MET A 131 -19.07 3.39 -8.06
C MET A 131 -19.90 2.49 -7.14
N ARG A 132 -19.50 2.35 -5.87
CA ARG A 132 -20.19 1.47 -4.91
C ARG A 132 -21.19 2.21 -4.01
N GLY A 133 -21.22 3.54 -4.03
CA GLY A 133 -22.04 4.33 -3.10
C GLY A 133 -21.71 4.02 -1.64
N ILE A 134 -20.41 3.82 -1.35
CA ILE A 134 -19.90 3.46 -0.02
C ILE A 134 -19.12 4.60 0.60
N GLU A 135 -19.12 4.63 1.93
CA GLU A 135 -18.08 5.33 2.67
C GLU A 135 -16.82 4.46 2.68
N LEU A 136 -15.73 5.04 2.21
CA LEU A 136 -14.40 4.41 2.23
C LEU A 136 -13.50 5.35 3.02
N GLU A 137 -13.24 5.00 4.27
CA GLU A 137 -12.43 5.82 5.19
C GLU A 137 -11.05 5.21 5.41
N MET A 138 -10.11 6.03 5.90
CA MET A 138 -8.82 5.54 6.35
C MET A 138 -8.97 4.78 7.67
N ALA A 139 -8.41 3.57 7.77
CA ALA A 139 -8.36 2.84 9.02
C ALA A 139 -7.16 3.29 9.87
N TRP A 140 -7.44 3.82 11.07
CA TRP A 140 -6.41 4.31 11.98
C TRP A 140 -6.17 3.43 13.20
N LYS A 141 -7.08 2.49 13.46
CA LYS A 141 -7.04 1.60 14.63
C LYS A 141 -6.86 0.15 14.16
N PRO A 142 -5.69 -0.48 14.40
CA PRO A 142 -5.46 -1.87 14.05
C PRO A 142 -6.56 -2.80 14.62
N GLY A 143 -6.96 -3.80 13.81
CA GLY A 143 -8.00 -4.76 14.16
C GLY A 143 -9.44 -4.21 14.25
N HIS A 144 -9.67 -2.91 14.00
CA HIS A 144 -11.01 -2.33 13.93
C HIS A 144 -11.23 -1.70 12.55
N LEU A 145 -12.22 -2.22 11.83
CA LEU A 145 -12.57 -1.75 10.49
C LEU A 145 -13.99 -1.17 10.47
N GLN A 146 -14.17 -0.13 9.67
CA GLN A 146 -15.46 0.17 9.05
C GLN A 146 -15.71 -0.84 7.91
N PRO A 147 -16.95 -0.98 7.39
CA PRO A 147 -17.24 -1.97 6.34
C PRO A 147 -16.24 -1.96 5.19
N VAL A 148 -15.89 -0.79 4.65
CA VAL A 148 -14.78 -0.67 3.68
C VAL A 148 -13.80 0.38 4.17
N SER A 149 -12.55 -0.03 4.41
CA SER A 149 -11.50 0.88 4.89
C SER A 149 -10.23 0.76 4.05
N ALA A 150 -9.43 1.81 4.02
CA ALA A 150 -8.12 1.83 3.36
C ALA A 150 -6.97 2.13 4.34
N ILE A 151 -5.80 1.59 4.04
CA ILE A 151 -4.55 1.86 4.74
C ILE A 151 -3.41 2.01 3.73
N GLU A 152 -2.36 2.75 4.11
CA GLU A 152 -1.09 2.72 3.40
C GLU A 152 -0.25 1.57 3.92
N VAL A 153 0.37 0.83 3.02
CA VAL A 153 1.40 -0.17 3.34
C VAL A 153 2.63 0.11 2.49
N TYR A 154 3.76 -0.49 2.85
CA TYR A 154 4.98 -0.38 2.07
C TYR A 154 5.66 -1.74 1.95
N PRO A 155 5.50 -2.47 0.82
CA PRO A 155 6.02 -3.81 0.62
C PRO A 155 7.49 -3.99 0.97
N ALA A 156 8.32 -2.98 0.67
CA ALA A 156 9.73 -3.03 1.03
C ALA A 156 9.97 -2.97 2.55
N ALA A 157 9.12 -2.26 3.31
CA ALA A 157 9.17 -2.29 4.77
C ALA A 157 8.69 -3.63 5.30
N THR A 158 7.54 -4.12 4.82
CA THR A 158 6.99 -5.42 5.19
C THR A 158 8.02 -6.54 4.98
N MET A 159 8.56 -6.67 3.76
CA MET A 159 9.58 -7.69 3.47
C MET A 159 10.81 -7.56 4.37
N LYS A 160 11.26 -6.32 4.65
CA LYS A 160 12.45 -6.10 5.49
C LYS A 160 12.21 -6.52 6.94
N THR A 161 11.04 -6.25 7.50
CA THR A 161 10.70 -6.68 8.87
C THR A 161 10.50 -8.18 9.00
N TYR A 162 10.15 -8.86 7.91
CA TYR A 162 10.09 -10.32 7.84
C TYR A 162 11.42 -10.99 7.46
N GLY A 163 12.50 -10.22 7.25
CA GLY A 163 13.80 -10.78 6.83
C GLY A 163 13.83 -11.32 5.40
N MET A 164 12.86 -10.94 4.55
CA MET A 164 12.75 -11.37 3.16
C MET A 164 13.65 -10.54 2.23
N ILE A 165 13.86 -11.04 1.01
CA ILE A 165 14.50 -10.28 -0.06
C ILE A 165 13.60 -9.10 -0.45
N TYR A 166 14.05 -7.87 -0.22
CA TYR A 166 13.24 -6.66 -0.40
C TYR A 166 13.71 -5.72 -1.53
N SER A 167 14.72 -6.13 -2.32
CA SER A 167 15.29 -5.31 -3.40
C SER A 167 15.87 -6.16 -4.53
N GLY A 168 15.91 -5.61 -5.75
CA GLY A 168 16.56 -6.23 -6.92
C GLY A 168 15.78 -7.35 -7.61
N TYR A 169 14.53 -7.60 -7.19
CA TYR A 169 13.66 -8.64 -7.78
C TYR A 169 12.68 -8.12 -8.85
N LYS A 170 12.49 -6.79 -8.95
CA LYS A 170 11.55 -6.18 -9.89
C LYS A 170 12.04 -6.17 -11.35
N ASP A 171 13.35 -6.26 -11.57
CA ASP A 171 13.97 -6.17 -12.90
C ASP A 171 13.99 -7.51 -13.64
N GLY A 172 13.99 -7.48 -14.97
CA GLY A 172 14.38 -8.58 -15.87
C GLY A 172 13.94 -10.01 -15.48
N ASP A 173 14.78 -10.99 -15.84
CA ASP A 173 14.56 -12.41 -15.52
C ASP A 173 15.03 -12.76 -14.10
N LYS A 174 14.45 -12.09 -13.10
CA LYS A 174 14.67 -12.36 -11.67
C LYS A 174 13.62 -13.29 -11.07
N LYS A 175 13.09 -14.23 -11.87
CA LYS A 175 12.07 -15.19 -11.43
C LYS A 175 12.52 -16.03 -10.24
N HIS A 176 13.81 -16.36 -10.14
CA HIS A 176 14.37 -17.10 -9.01
C HIS A 176 14.26 -16.31 -7.68
N LEU A 177 14.51 -14.99 -7.69
CA LEU A 177 14.32 -14.15 -6.50
C LEU A 177 12.84 -14.05 -6.13
N ARG A 178 11.97 -13.84 -7.11
CA ARG A 178 10.51 -13.80 -6.89
C ARG A 178 9.94 -15.12 -6.38
N LYS A 179 10.48 -16.25 -6.85
CA LYS A 179 10.16 -17.58 -6.31
C LYS A 179 10.57 -17.71 -4.85
N LYS A 180 11.75 -17.20 -4.47
CA LYS A 180 12.19 -17.20 -3.06
C LYS A 180 11.30 -16.31 -2.19
N ILE A 181 10.99 -15.10 -2.64
CA ILE A 181 10.04 -14.20 -1.93
C ILE A 181 8.67 -14.88 -1.78
N LEU A 182 8.16 -15.54 -2.82
CA LEU A 182 6.89 -16.27 -2.74
C LEU A 182 6.96 -17.45 -1.76
N GLN A 183 8.09 -18.15 -1.65
CA GLN A 183 8.28 -19.20 -0.65
C GLN A 183 8.22 -18.63 0.77
N ASP A 184 8.90 -17.51 1.02
CA ASP A 184 8.87 -16.84 2.32
C ASP A 184 7.45 -16.30 2.63
N LEU A 185 6.75 -15.75 1.63
CA LEU A 185 5.37 -15.27 1.76
C LEU A 185 4.39 -16.39 2.16
N LYS A 186 4.61 -17.62 1.66
CA LYS A 186 3.78 -18.79 1.97
C LYS A 186 3.89 -19.26 3.43
N GLU A 187 4.86 -18.77 4.19
CA GLU A 187 4.95 -19.01 5.63
C GLU A 187 3.89 -18.21 6.42
N HIS A 188 3.30 -17.19 5.79
CA HIS A 188 2.34 -16.28 6.43
C HIS A 188 0.98 -16.23 5.73
N LEU A 189 0.92 -16.54 4.43
CA LEU A 189 -0.28 -16.56 3.62
C LEU A 189 -0.47 -17.93 2.95
N GLU A 190 -1.71 -18.37 2.82
CA GLU A 190 -2.05 -19.53 2.01
C GLU A 190 -2.29 -19.11 0.58
N VAL A 191 -1.34 -19.45 -0.30
CA VAL A 191 -1.40 -19.08 -1.71
C VAL A 191 -2.00 -20.21 -2.52
N GLU A 192 -3.05 -19.93 -3.28
CA GLU A 192 -3.61 -20.90 -4.21
C GLU A 192 -2.57 -21.32 -5.26
N PRO A 193 -2.35 -22.63 -5.50
CA PRO A 193 -1.29 -23.11 -6.41
C PRO A 193 -1.36 -22.53 -7.82
N ALA A 194 -2.57 -22.22 -8.30
CA ALA A 194 -2.79 -21.62 -9.62
C ALA A 194 -2.20 -20.20 -9.74
N LEU A 195 -2.01 -19.48 -8.63
CA LEU A 195 -1.49 -18.11 -8.62
C LEU A 195 0.05 -18.04 -8.68
N GLU A 196 0.75 -19.14 -8.38
CA GLU A 196 2.21 -19.13 -8.23
C GLU A 196 2.92 -18.66 -9.50
N THR A 197 2.48 -19.15 -10.66
CA THR A 197 3.07 -18.77 -11.95
C THR A 197 2.92 -17.26 -12.19
N THR A 198 1.76 -16.70 -11.87
CA THR A 198 1.47 -15.26 -12.05
C THR A 198 2.31 -14.40 -11.10
N LEU A 199 2.39 -14.78 -9.82
CA LEU A 199 3.18 -14.09 -8.79
C LEU A 199 4.68 -14.12 -9.12
N ILE A 200 5.19 -15.25 -9.63
CA ILE A 200 6.60 -15.36 -10.04
C ILE A 200 6.86 -14.58 -11.33
N ALA A 201 5.89 -14.52 -12.25
CA ALA A 201 6.05 -13.89 -13.56
C ALA A 201 5.99 -12.36 -13.53
N ASN A 202 5.32 -11.75 -12.55
CA ASN A 202 5.16 -10.29 -12.48
C ASN A 202 5.44 -9.77 -11.06
N ALA A 203 6.37 -8.81 -10.95
CA ALA A 203 6.76 -8.24 -9.66
C ALA A 203 5.69 -7.34 -9.04
N ASP A 204 4.94 -6.58 -9.85
CA ASP A 204 3.84 -5.73 -9.36
C ASP A 204 2.75 -6.60 -8.72
N VAL A 205 2.43 -7.74 -9.34
CA VAL A 205 1.48 -8.71 -8.77
C VAL A 205 2.01 -9.29 -7.45
N LEU A 206 3.29 -9.67 -7.38
CA LEU A 206 3.90 -10.14 -6.14
C LEU A 206 3.85 -9.08 -5.03
N ASP A 207 4.11 -7.82 -5.37
CA ASP A 207 4.07 -6.71 -4.42
C ASP A 207 2.67 -6.44 -3.89
N SER A 208 1.64 -6.62 -4.73
CA SER A 208 0.26 -6.57 -4.26
C SER A 208 -0.08 -7.70 -3.26
N ALA A 209 0.51 -8.88 -3.40
CA ALA A 209 0.36 -9.96 -2.42
C ALA A 209 1.14 -9.67 -1.11
N ILE A 210 2.26 -8.94 -1.20
CA ILE A 210 2.97 -8.43 -0.02
C ILE A 210 2.16 -7.30 0.66
N CYS A 211 1.42 -6.49 -0.10
CA CYS A 211 0.48 -5.53 0.46
C CYS A 211 -0.62 -6.23 1.27
N VAL A 212 -1.10 -7.40 0.83
CA VAL A 212 -2.01 -8.24 1.61
C VAL A 212 -1.38 -8.65 2.95
N LEU A 213 -0.09 -9.04 2.97
CA LEU A 213 0.61 -9.35 4.22
C LEU A 213 0.67 -8.13 5.16
N GLY A 214 0.98 -6.93 4.64
CA GLY A 214 0.93 -5.69 5.43
C GLY A 214 -0.48 -5.37 5.96
N GLY A 215 -1.52 -5.65 5.17
CA GLY A 215 -2.91 -5.56 5.62
C GLY A 215 -3.23 -6.58 6.72
N LEU A 216 -2.70 -7.79 6.63
CA LEU A 216 -2.85 -8.83 7.65
C LEU A 216 -2.18 -8.42 8.97
N ASP A 217 -0.98 -7.82 8.92
CA ASP A 217 -0.31 -7.26 10.08
C ASP A 217 -1.17 -6.22 10.80
N PHE A 218 -1.77 -5.30 10.03
CA PHE A 218 -2.68 -4.29 10.56
C PHE A 218 -3.89 -4.93 11.23
N LEU A 219 -4.51 -5.95 10.64
CA LEU A 219 -5.65 -6.64 11.24
C LEU A 219 -5.29 -7.38 12.53
N LYS A 220 -4.08 -7.95 12.60
CA LYS A 220 -3.57 -8.64 13.79
C LYS A 220 -3.09 -7.68 14.88
N GLY A 221 -3.01 -6.37 14.61
CA GLY A 221 -2.45 -5.40 15.54
C GLY A 221 -0.93 -5.52 15.71
N GLN A 222 -0.24 -6.18 14.77
CA GLN A 222 1.20 -6.45 14.81
C GLN A 222 1.99 -5.37 14.09
N VAL A 223 1.61 -4.10 14.24
CA VAL A 223 2.17 -2.96 13.50
C VAL A 223 2.70 -1.88 14.43
N TYR A 224 3.63 -1.08 13.93
CA TYR A 224 4.05 0.14 14.62
C TYR A 224 2.92 1.17 14.64
N MET A 225 2.69 1.77 15.81
CA MET A 225 1.69 2.80 16.01
C MET A 225 2.30 4.20 15.86
N PRO A 226 1.57 5.17 15.28
CA PRO A 226 2.03 6.54 15.21
C PRO A 226 2.00 7.22 16.58
N GLU A 227 3.03 8.00 16.89
CA GLU A 227 3.08 8.82 18.11
C GLU A 227 2.15 10.04 18.01
N ASN A 228 2.24 10.79 16.90
CA ASN A 228 1.41 11.98 16.65
C ASN A 228 0.23 11.65 15.72
N ARG A 229 -0.91 11.30 16.34
CA ARG A 229 -2.13 10.94 15.60
C ARG A 229 -2.72 12.08 14.77
N GLN A 230 -2.59 13.32 15.22
CA GLN A 230 -3.15 14.48 14.51
C GLN A 230 -2.39 14.72 13.20
N LEU A 231 -1.06 14.70 13.26
CA LEU A 231 -0.22 14.88 12.07
C LEU A 231 -0.40 13.71 11.10
N VAL A 232 -0.48 12.47 11.61
CA VAL A 232 -0.72 11.29 10.76
C VAL A 232 -2.08 11.30 10.08
N ALA A 233 -3.12 11.80 10.74
CA ALA A 233 -4.42 11.95 10.09
C ALA A 233 -4.37 12.92 8.90
N LYS A 234 -3.42 13.87 8.90
CA LYS A 234 -3.18 14.82 7.80
C LYS A 234 -2.24 14.28 6.73
N GLU A 235 -1.13 13.65 7.13
CA GLU A 235 -0.07 13.24 6.20
C GLU A 235 -0.21 11.79 5.71
N GLY A 236 -0.91 10.93 6.44
CA GLY A 236 -0.92 9.49 6.22
C GLY A 236 0.10 8.72 7.09
N TRP A 237 -0.07 7.41 7.18
CA TRP A 237 0.80 6.51 7.94
C TRP A 237 1.00 5.18 7.22
N ILE A 238 2.26 4.79 7.04
CA ILE A 238 2.66 3.50 6.48
C ILE A 238 2.56 2.45 7.58
N TRP A 239 1.66 1.49 7.41
CA TRP A 239 1.54 0.34 8.32
C TRP A 239 2.47 -0.78 7.87
N PHE A 240 3.30 -1.26 8.81
CA PHE A 240 4.23 -2.37 8.60
C PHE A 240 4.49 -3.11 9.91
N HIS A 241 4.92 -4.37 9.80
CA HIS A 241 5.07 -5.30 10.91
C HIS A 241 6.03 -4.78 11.99
N LYS A 242 5.68 -4.99 13.26
CA LYS A 242 6.55 -4.70 14.40
C LYS A 242 7.48 -5.89 14.67
N THR A 243 8.77 -5.70 14.45
CA THR A 243 9.80 -6.65 14.90
C THR A 243 9.83 -6.71 16.43
N SER A 244 9.79 -7.92 16.98
CA SER A 244 9.88 -8.16 18.44
C SER A 244 11.25 -7.85 19.00
#